data_AF-A0ABD1TJ12-F1
#
_entry.id   AF-A0ABD1TJ12-F1
#
_cell.length_a   1.000
_cell.length_b   1.000
_cell.length_c   1.000
_cell.angle_alpha   90.00
_cell.angle_beta   90.00
_cell.angle_gamma   90.00
#
_symmetry.space_group_name_H-M   'P 1'
#
loop_
_entity.id
_entity.type
_entity.pdbx_description
1 polymer ?
#
loop_
_entity_poly.entity_id
_entity_poly.type
_entity_poly.pdbx_seq_one_letter_code
_entity_poly.pdbx_strand_id
1 'polypeptide(L)'
;MRYEQKVQRKEEVPSAAASSVQNTPDELELMKRCLAELEAKQKKISKEYTTDRHSPFSEDILAKPLPERLKMQLTNYEDGNNLVGHLDRYTSWMELQGGSDAIMCRDFPLTFGNRAMRYF
;
A
#
# COMPACT_ATOMS: atom_id res chain seq x y z
N MET A 1 -30.77 40.57 -35.38
CA MET A 1 -30.54 39.12 -35.61
C MET A 1 -30.37 38.47 -34.24
N ARG A 2 -31.38 38.33 -33.38
CA ARG A 2 -32.47 37.34 -33.35
C ARG A 2 -32.09 35.98 -33.94
N TYR A 3 -31.67 35.06 -33.07
CA TYR A 3 -32.21 33.69 -33.00
C TYR A 3 -32.22 33.26 -31.53
N GLU A 4 -33.39 33.39 -30.90
CA GLU A 4 -33.72 32.60 -29.74
C GLU A 4 -34.22 31.23 -30.22
N GLN A 5 -33.79 30.13 -29.60
CA GLN A 5 -34.76 29.10 -29.18
C GLN A 5 -34.21 28.17 -28.09
N LYS A 6 -34.67 28.45 -26.86
CA LYS A 6 -35.28 27.52 -25.90
C LYS A 6 -34.69 26.10 -25.78
N VAL A 7 -34.10 25.81 -24.63
CA VAL A 7 -34.47 24.62 -23.84
C VAL A 7 -34.70 25.06 -22.40
N GLN A 8 -35.96 25.36 -22.10
CA GLN A 8 -36.48 25.33 -20.74
C GLN A 8 -36.58 23.87 -20.32
N ARG A 9 -35.65 23.39 -19.49
CA ARG A 9 -35.98 22.31 -18.55
C ARG A 9 -36.04 22.97 -17.18
N LYS A 10 -37.26 23.28 -16.75
CA LYS A 10 -37.54 23.59 -15.35
C LYS A 10 -37.15 22.35 -14.55
N GLU A 11 -36.04 22.41 -13.82
CA GLU A 11 -35.91 21.59 -12.62
C GLU A 11 -36.60 22.38 -11.52
N GLU A 12 -37.91 22.17 -11.40
CA GLU A 12 -38.62 22.52 -10.19
C GLU A 12 -37.93 21.80 -9.03
N VAL A 13 -37.38 22.57 -8.10
CA VAL A 13 -36.87 22.05 -6.83
C VAL A 13 -38.09 21.77 -5.95
N PRO A 14 -38.44 20.51 -5.66
CA PRO A 14 -39.40 20.22 -4.61
C PRO A 14 -38.65 20.35 -3.30
N SER A 15 -38.73 21.55 -2.73
CA SER A 15 -38.51 21.79 -1.31
C SER A 15 -39.51 20.96 -0.51
N ALA A 16 -39.09 19.82 0.04
CA ALA A 16 -39.81 19.15 1.11
C ALA A 16 -38.88 18.22 1.93
N ALA A 17 -38.73 18.59 3.20
CA ALA A 17 -38.40 17.77 4.35
C ALA A 17 -37.04 17.04 4.36
N ALA A 18 -36.13 17.55 5.21
CA ALA A 18 -35.15 16.74 5.90
C ALA A 18 -35.87 15.52 6.50
N SER A 19 -35.68 14.34 5.91
CA SER A 19 -36.17 13.10 6.48
C SER A 19 -35.44 12.89 7.80
N SER A 20 -36.13 13.20 8.89
CA SER A 20 -35.74 12.83 10.24
C SER A 20 -35.78 11.32 10.31
N VAL A 21 -34.65 10.67 10.02
CA VAL A 21 -34.47 9.24 10.23
C VAL A 21 -34.44 9.03 11.75
N GLN A 22 -35.63 8.83 12.33
CA GLN A 22 -35.75 8.36 13.70
C GLN A 22 -35.39 6.87 13.70
N ASN A 23 -34.09 6.57 13.82
CA ASN A 23 -33.63 5.21 14.05
C ASN A 23 -34.36 4.64 15.28
N THR A 24 -34.95 3.46 15.15
CA THR A 24 -35.54 2.77 16.29
C THR A 24 -34.45 2.43 17.31
N PRO A 25 -34.75 2.38 18.63
CA PRO A 25 -33.77 1.99 19.65
C PRO A 25 -33.03 0.68 19.31
N ASP A 26 -33.76 -0.28 18.72
CA ASP A 26 -33.23 -1.58 18.29
C ASP A 26 -32.23 -1.47 17.12
N GLU A 27 -32.50 -0.61 16.14
CA GLU A 27 -31.61 -0.35 15.02
C GLU A 27 -30.31 0.34 15.46
N LEU A 28 -30.42 1.23 16.45
CA LEU A 28 -29.28 1.93 17.04
C LEU A 28 -28.39 0.95 17.85
N GLU A 29 -28.99 -0.01 18.57
CA GLU A 29 -28.24 -1.09 19.23
C GLU A 29 -27.54 -2.01 18.21
N LEU A 30 -28.22 -2.39 17.13
CA LEU A 30 -27.62 -3.18 16.05
C LEU A 30 -26.43 -2.47 15.44
N MET A 31 -26.54 -1.16 15.19
CA MET A 31 -25.45 -0.36 14.63
C MET A 31 -24.25 -0.28 15.58
N LYS A 32 -24.49 -0.06 16.89
CA LYS A 32 -23.42 -0.06 17.90
C LYS A 32 -22.69 -1.40 17.97
N ARG A 33 -23.43 -2.51 17.92
CA ARG A 33 -22.86 -3.87 17.92
C ARG A 33 -22.00 -4.11 16.69
N CYS A 34 -22.48 -3.68 15.53
CA CYS A 34 -21.75 -3.79 14.26
C CYS A 34 -20.44 -2.99 14.29
N LEU A 35 -20.48 -1.75 14.80
CA LEU A 35 -19.28 -0.92 14.95
C LEU A 35 -18.25 -1.57 15.88
N ALA A 36 -18.68 -2.10 17.03
CA ALA A 36 -17.79 -2.80 17.96
C ALA A 36 -17.14 -4.05 17.33
N GLU A 37 -17.87 -4.79 16.50
CA GLU A 37 -17.34 -5.95 15.80
C GLU A 37 -16.30 -5.55 14.73
N LEU A 38 -16.55 -4.47 13.99
CA LEU A 38 -15.62 -3.93 13.01
C LEU A 38 -14.34 -3.41 13.67
N GLU A 39 -14.44 -2.70 14.79
CA GLU A 39 -13.28 -2.23 15.57
C GLU A 39 -12.46 -3.39 16.12
N ALA A 40 -13.11 -4.44 16.63
CA ALA A 40 -12.42 -5.64 17.11
C ALA A 40 -11.69 -6.38 15.98
N LYS A 41 -12.31 -6.50 14.80
CA LYS A 41 -11.67 -7.08 13.61
C LYS A 41 -10.50 -6.24 13.12
N GLN A 42 -10.65 -4.91 13.08
CA GLN A 42 -9.57 -3.99 12.70
C GLN A 42 -8.39 -4.10 13.67
N LYS A 43 -8.64 -4.17 14.98
CA LYS A 43 -7.59 -4.31 16.00
C LYS A 43 -6.88 -5.66 15.91
N LYS A 44 -7.59 -6.73 15.54
CA LYS A 44 -7.00 -8.05 15.30
C LYS A 44 -6.11 -8.05 14.04
N ILE A 45 -6.60 -7.50 12.93
CA ILE A 45 -5.82 -7.33 11.69
C ILE A 45 -4.60 -6.44 11.95
N SER A 46 -4.77 -5.31 12.63
CA SER A 46 -3.66 -4.42 12.96
C SER A 46 -2.60 -5.12 13.81
N LYS A 47 -3.01 -5.92 14.81
CA LYS A 47 -2.06 -6.72 15.61
C LYS A 47 -1.35 -7.79 14.77
N GLU A 48 -2.07 -8.52 13.93
CA GLU A 48 -1.49 -9.53 13.04
C GLU A 48 -0.41 -8.93 12.12
N TYR A 49 -0.64 -7.71 11.61
CA TYR A 49 0.34 -7.00 10.78
C TYR A 49 1.50 -6.38 11.57
N THR A 50 1.35 -6.13 12.88
CA THR A 50 2.43 -5.57 13.73
C THR A 50 3.22 -6.64 14.46
N THR A 51 2.66 -7.82 14.71
CA THR A 51 3.35 -8.91 15.41
C THR A 51 4.03 -9.90 14.48
N ASP A 52 3.63 -9.96 13.20
CA ASP A 52 4.11 -10.99 12.26
C ASP A 52 4.85 -10.45 11.02
N ARG A 53 5.12 -9.13 10.96
CA ARG A 53 5.84 -8.54 9.82
C ARG A 53 7.23 -8.09 10.23
N HIS A 54 8.21 -8.88 9.78
CA HIS A 54 9.53 -8.43 9.41
C HIS A 54 9.41 -7.28 8.38
N SER A 55 9.14 -6.07 8.86
CA SER A 55 9.24 -4.89 8.03
C SER A 55 10.66 -4.85 7.46
N PRO A 56 10.89 -4.71 6.14
CA PRO A 56 12.23 -4.62 5.57
C PRO A 56 13.04 -3.42 6.09
N PHE A 57 12.38 -2.51 6.84
CA PHE A 57 12.96 -1.35 7.50
C PHE A 57 12.92 -1.44 9.03
N SER A 58 12.71 -2.62 9.61
CA SER A 58 12.77 -2.78 11.06
C SER A 58 14.20 -2.52 11.57
N GLU A 59 14.32 -2.05 12.81
CA GLU A 59 15.61 -1.65 13.38
C GLU A 59 16.65 -2.78 13.36
N ASP A 60 16.22 -4.03 13.55
CA ASP A 60 17.08 -5.23 13.48
C ASP A 60 17.65 -5.47 12.07
N ILE A 61 16.90 -5.13 11.02
CA ILE A 61 17.36 -5.21 9.62
C ILE A 61 18.33 -4.06 9.33
N LEU A 62 17.98 -2.84 9.74
CA LEU A 62 18.82 -1.66 9.52
C LEU A 62 20.16 -1.73 10.28
N ALA A 63 20.18 -2.41 11.44
CA ALA A 63 21.36 -2.56 12.30
C ALA A 63 22.37 -3.61 11.80
N LYS A 64 22.01 -4.51 10.88
CA LYS A 64 22.98 -5.45 10.29
C LYS A 64 24.09 -4.66 9.59
N PRO A 65 25.36 -5.08 9.57
CA PRO A 65 26.39 -4.43 8.76
C PRO A 65 26.19 -4.75 7.26
N LEU A 66 26.40 -3.77 6.38
CA LEU A 66 26.44 -3.98 4.93
C LEU A 66 27.69 -4.78 4.60
N PRO A 67 27.61 -5.86 3.80
CA PRO A 67 28.79 -6.57 3.35
C PRO A 67 29.66 -5.68 2.46
N GLU A 68 30.92 -5.48 2.86
CA GLU A 68 31.91 -4.62 2.16
C GLU A 68 32.24 -5.08 0.73
N ARG A 69 31.82 -6.30 0.35
CA ARG A 69 32.24 -6.98 -0.87
C ARG A 69 31.11 -7.49 -1.77
N LEU A 70 29.90 -6.94 -1.64
CA LEU A 70 28.91 -7.07 -2.71
C LEU A 70 29.33 -6.20 -3.90
N LYS A 71 30.43 -6.58 -4.54
CA LYS A 71 30.84 -6.06 -5.84
C LYS A 71 29.86 -6.64 -6.86
N MET A 72 28.70 -5.99 -6.91
CA MET A 72 27.59 -6.31 -7.79
C MET A 72 28.06 -6.32 -9.25
N GLN A 73 27.89 -7.46 -9.90
CA GLN A 73 27.72 -7.52 -11.35
C GLN A 73 26.26 -7.84 -11.70
N LEU A 74 25.31 -7.53 -10.81
CA LEU A 74 23.92 -7.51 -11.19
C LEU A 74 23.70 -6.23 -12.01
N THR A 75 23.31 -6.39 -13.27
CA THR A 75 22.86 -5.28 -14.11
C THR A 75 21.77 -4.52 -13.37
N ASN A 76 21.96 -3.22 -13.19
CA ASN A 76 20.99 -2.37 -12.50
C ASN A 76 19.61 -2.48 -13.16
N TYR A 77 18.58 -2.54 -12.33
CA TYR A 77 17.21 -2.41 -12.80
C TYR A 77 16.97 -0.96 -13.23
N GLU A 78 16.78 -0.76 -14.53
CA GLU A 78 16.38 0.51 -15.12
C GLU A 78 14.88 0.45 -15.49
N ASP A 79 14.27 1.62 -15.58
CA ASP A 79 12.88 1.77 -16.01
C ASP A 79 12.65 1.08 -17.36
N GLY A 80 11.74 0.10 -17.40
CA GLY A 80 11.46 -0.75 -18.56
C GLY A 80 12.08 -2.16 -18.54
N ASN A 81 12.96 -2.48 -17.59
CA ASN A 81 13.44 -3.86 -17.42
C ASN A 81 12.33 -4.75 -16.82
N ASN A 82 12.35 -6.05 -17.13
CA ASN A 82 11.42 -7.02 -16.52
C ASN A 82 11.74 -7.16 -15.01
N LEU A 83 10.85 -6.64 -14.16
CA LEU A 83 11.01 -6.68 -12.70
C LEU A 83 11.04 -8.12 -12.16
N VAL A 84 10.25 -9.03 -12.73
CA VAL A 84 10.23 -10.43 -12.31
C VAL A 84 11.58 -11.09 -12.59
N GLY A 85 12.11 -10.91 -13.79
CA GLY A 85 13.43 -11.45 -14.15
C GLY A 85 14.57 -10.83 -13.33
N HIS A 86 14.44 -9.56 -12.93
CA HIS A 86 15.38 -8.91 -12.01
C HIS A 86 15.32 -9.53 -10.61
N LEU A 87 14.12 -9.75 -10.07
CA LEU A 87 13.92 -10.41 -8.78
C LEU A 87 14.49 -11.84 -8.78
N ASP A 88 14.22 -12.65 -9.81
CA ASP A 88 14.73 -14.02 -9.88
C ASP A 88 16.27 -14.06 -9.88
N ARG A 89 16.89 -13.15 -10.64
CA ARG A 89 18.36 -13.00 -10.67
C ARG A 89 18.91 -12.56 -9.33
N TYR A 90 18.26 -11.59 -8.70
CA TYR A 90 18.67 -11.05 -7.42
C TYR A 90 18.59 -12.11 -6.32
N THR A 91 17.47 -12.84 -6.22
CA THR A 91 17.27 -13.91 -5.25
C THR A 91 18.31 -15.01 -5.43
N SER A 92 18.51 -15.49 -6.66
CA SER A 92 19.52 -16.52 -6.95
C SER A 92 20.93 -16.08 -6.55
N TRP A 93 21.26 -14.80 -6.75
CA TRP A 93 22.55 -14.24 -6.37
C TRP A 93 22.69 -14.13 -4.85
N MET A 94 21.67 -13.67 -4.14
CA MET A 94 21.66 -13.59 -2.68
C MET A 94 21.78 -14.96 -2.02
N GLU A 95 21.12 -15.98 -2.56
CA GLU A 95 21.28 -17.38 -2.13
C GLU A 95 22.73 -17.86 -2.27
N LEU A 96 23.37 -17.57 -3.41
CA LEU A 96 24.78 -17.90 -3.64
C LEU A 96 25.73 -17.20 -2.67
N GLN A 97 25.42 -15.96 -2.29
CA GLN A 97 26.20 -15.21 -1.29
C GLN A 97 25.92 -15.64 0.16
N GLY A 98 24.93 -16.53 0.39
CA GLY A 98 24.46 -16.87 1.73
C GLY A 98 23.85 -15.68 2.46
N GLY A 99 23.28 -14.73 1.71
CA GLY A 99 22.64 -13.55 2.28
C GLY A 99 21.36 -13.92 3.02
N SER A 100 21.22 -13.47 4.27
CA SER A 100 19.94 -13.58 4.98
C SER A 100 18.89 -12.62 4.41
N ASP A 101 17.61 -12.88 4.63
CA ASP A 101 16.49 -12.02 4.22
C ASP A 101 16.69 -10.54 4.61
N ALA A 102 17.25 -10.28 5.81
CA ALA A 102 17.57 -8.92 6.24
C ALA A 102 18.59 -8.21 5.32
N ILE A 103 19.62 -8.93 4.89
CA ILE A 103 20.64 -8.43 3.97
C ILE A 103 20.04 -8.27 2.56
N MET A 104 19.19 -9.22 2.14
CA MET A 104 18.42 -9.13 0.91
C MET A 104 17.56 -7.86 0.86
N CYS A 105 16.78 -7.59 1.90
CA CYS A 105 15.97 -6.37 1.94
C CYS A 105 16.80 -5.10 1.96
N ARG A 106 17.94 -5.10 2.67
CA ARG A 106 18.81 -3.92 2.79
C ARG A 106 19.55 -3.60 1.49
N ASP A 107 19.97 -4.62 0.74
CA ASP A 107 20.78 -4.46 -0.47
C ASP A 107 19.94 -4.28 -1.72
N PHE A 108 18.69 -4.77 -1.73
CA PHE A 108 17.82 -4.69 -2.91
C PHE A 108 17.69 -3.29 -3.51
N PRO A 109 17.55 -2.19 -2.73
CA PRO A 109 17.49 -0.84 -3.30
C PRO A 109 18.76 -0.47 -4.07
N LEU A 110 19.93 -0.99 -3.68
CA LEU A 110 21.20 -0.72 -4.37
C LEU A 110 21.25 -1.33 -5.77
N THR A 111 20.36 -2.27 -6.09
CA THR A 111 20.24 -2.88 -7.42
C THR A 111 19.50 -2.01 -8.43
N PHE A 112 18.93 -0.88 -8.00
CA PHE A 112 18.24 0.06 -8.88
C PHE A 112 19.21 1.00 -9.59
N GLY A 113 18.92 1.27 -10.85
CA GLY A 113 19.56 2.35 -11.60
C GLY A 113 19.10 3.72 -11.11
N ASN A 114 19.80 4.78 -11.53
CA ASN A 114 19.57 6.15 -11.07
C ASN A 114 18.11 6.63 -11.24
N ARG A 115 17.41 6.12 -12.26
CA ARG A 115 16.00 6.45 -12.51
C ARG A 115 15.06 5.69 -11.59
N ALA A 116 15.29 4.39 -11.41
CA ALA A 116 14.46 3.55 -10.55
C ALA A 116 14.60 3.92 -9.06
N MET A 117 15.79 4.36 -8.63
CA MET A 117 16.04 4.87 -7.28
C MET A 117 15.15 6.07 -6.89
N ARG A 118 14.58 6.81 -7.84
CA ARG A 118 13.70 7.94 -7.50
C ARG A 118 12.34 7.52 -6.94
N TYR A 119 11.96 6.25 -7.14
CA TYR A 119 10.67 5.71 -6.72
C TYR A 119 10.72 4.94 -5.40
N PHE A 120 11.90 4.82 -4.80
CA PHE A 120 12.16 4.04 -3.60
C PHE A 120 12.59 4.94 -2.44
#